data_AF-X0YT61-F1
#
_entry.id   AF-X0YT61-F1
#
_cell.length_a   1.000
_cell.length_b   1.000
_cell.length_c   1.000
_cell.angle_alpha   90.00
_cell.angle_beta   90.00
_cell.angle_gamma   90.00
#
_symmetry.space_group_name_H-M   'P 1'
#
loop_
_entity.id
_entity.type
_entity.pdbx_description
1 polymer ?
#
loop_
_entity_poly.entity_id
_entity_poly.type
_entity_poly.pdbx_seq_one_letter_code
_entity_poly.pdbx_strand_id
1 'polypeptide(L)'
;MSVERERFSPSELAVVLSHYDLGVVKSAREFARGSRRSPKLRLRTADGRYLLKRRAQGRDKPARVTFAHTLLWHLRQKGFPVPELLPTRDTGESMLIHEGGVYELFEYVAGEAYDASLPQTAHAGKTLARFHRA
;
A
#
# COMPACT_ATOMS: atom_id res chain seq x y z
N MET A 1 -4.53 -20.43 -19.14
CA MET A 1 -4.34 -19.07 -19.70
C MET A 1 -3.74 -18.17 -18.63
N SER A 2 -2.55 -17.59 -18.85
CA SER A 2 -1.94 -16.68 -17.87
C SER A 2 -2.71 -15.36 -17.85
N VAL A 3 -3.30 -15.00 -16.71
CA VAL A 3 -3.98 -13.71 -16.54
C VAL A 3 -2.97 -12.58 -16.75
N GLU A 4 -3.26 -11.64 -17.65
CA GLU A 4 -2.42 -10.45 -17.86
C GLU A 4 -2.33 -9.62 -16.56
N ARG A 5 -1.20 -8.95 -16.32
CA ARG A 5 -1.06 -8.10 -15.14
C ARG A 5 -1.83 -6.82 -15.39
N GLU A 6 -2.78 -6.52 -14.52
CA GLU A 6 -3.47 -5.24 -14.54
C GLU A 6 -2.48 -4.09 -14.34
N ARG A 7 -2.76 -2.96 -14.99
CA ARG A 7 -1.98 -1.73 -14.94
C ARG A 7 -2.92 -0.58 -14.62
N PHE A 8 -2.32 0.53 -14.21
CA PHE A 8 -3.04 1.79 -14.13
C PHE A 8 -3.03 2.46 -15.50
N SER A 9 -4.13 3.11 -15.89
CA SER A 9 -4.11 4.02 -17.03
C SER A 9 -3.55 5.39 -16.62
N PRO A 10 -2.99 6.19 -17.55
CA PRO A 10 -2.53 7.54 -17.23
C PRO A 10 -3.63 8.46 -16.70
N SER A 11 -4.85 8.39 -17.27
CA SER A 11 -5.99 9.21 -16.83
C SER A 11 -6.47 8.83 -15.44
N GLU A 12 -6.56 7.53 -15.15
CA GLU A 12 -6.87 6.99 -13.82
C GLU A 12 -5.85 7.50 -12.78
N LEU A 13 -4.55 7.43 -13.09
CA LEU A 13 -3.50 7.91 -12.18
C LEU A 13 -3.60 9.41 -11.92
N ALA A 14 -3.88 10.21 -12.94
CA ALA A 14 -4.00 11.66 -12.78
C ALA A 14 -5.09 12.01 -11.76
N VAL A 15 -6.24 11.35 -11.83
CA VAL A 15 -7.34 11.55 -10.88
C VAL A 15 -6.99 10.98 -9.50
N VAL A 16 -6.54 9.72 -9.44
CA VAL A 16 -6.24 9.08 -8.14
C VAL A 16 -5.16 9.83 -7.37
N LEU A 17 -4.11 10.32 -8.04
CA LEU A 17 -3.00 11.01 -7.39
C LEU A 17 -3.35 12.45 -6.99
N SER A 18 -4.32 13.11 -7.63
CA SER A 18 -4.73 14.46 -7.24
C SER A 18 -5.38 14.51 -5.85
N HIS A 19 -5.94 13.38 -5.40
CA HIS A 19 -6.54 13.21 -4.07
C HIS A 19 -5.51 13.01 -2.95
N TYR A 20 -4.20 13.05 -3.19
CA TYR A 20 -3.19 12.89 -2.15
C TYR A 20 -2.23 14.08 -2.10
N ASP A 21 -1.76 14.42 -0.89
CA ASP A 21 -0.75 15.47 -0.73
C ASP A 21 0.68 14.97 -0.90
N LEU A 22 1.07 14.84 -2.17
CA LEU A 22 2.36 14.28 -2.60
C LEU A 22 3.37 15.33 -3.04
N GLY A 23 2.95 16.58 -3.21
CA GLY A 23 3.74 17.60 -3.92
C GLY A 23 4.09 17.15 -5.34
N VAL A 24 5.28 17.54 -5.82
CA VAL A 24 5.74 17.22 -7.18
C VAL A 24 6.25 15.79 -7.26
N VAL A 25 5.57 14.95 -8.05
CA VAL A 25 6.01 13.57 -8.35
C VAL A 25 7.17 13.61 -9.36
N LYS A 26 8.36 13.27 -8.89
CA LYS A 26 9.60 13.20 -9.70
C LYS A 26 9.68 11.94 -10.55
N SER A 27 9.05 10.84 -10.12
CA SER A 27 8.94 9.62 -10.93
C SER A 27 7.85 8.70 -10.42
N ALA A 28 7.18 8.02 -11.36
CA ALA A 28 6.26 6.93 -11.11
C ALA A 28 6.77 5.67 -11.83
N ARG A 29 6.93 4.56 -11.13
CA ARG A 29 7.39 3.30 -11.71
C ARG A 29 6.53 2.15 -11.26
N GLU A 30 6.13 1.29 -12.18
CA GLU A 30 5.40 0.08 -11.83
C GLU A 30 6.18 -0.77 -10.82
N PHE A 31 5.44 -1.33 -9.87
CA PHE A 31 5.98 -2.23 -8.86
C PHE A 31 5.33 -3.60 -9.02
N ALA A 32 5.88 -4.40 -9.94
CA ALA A 32 5.33 -5.68 -10.37
C ALA A 32 5.51 -6.83 -9.37
N ARG A 33 5.19 -6.61 -8.08
CA ARG A 33 5.25 -7.62 -7.01
C ARG A 33 3.87 -7.99 -6.46
N GLY A 34 3.76 -9.24 -6.02
CA GLY A 34 2.51 -9.84 -5.54
C GLY A 34 1.49 -10.05 -6.67
N SER A 35 0.20 -10.11 -6.29
CA SER A 35 -0.92 -10.37 -7.19
C SER A 35 -0.86 -9.55 -8.49
N ARG A 36 -1.14 -10.21 -9.62
CA ARG A 36 -1.24 -9.60 -10.95
C ARG A 36 -2.52 -8.75 -11.12
N ARG A 37 -3.52 -8.93 -10.25
CA ARG A 37 -4.79 -8.18 -10.21
C ARG A 37 -4.79 -6.98 -9.26
N SER A 38 -3.65 -6.66 -8.65
CA SER A 38 -3.52 -5.54 -7.71
C SER A 38 -2.31 -4.72 -8.14
N PRO A 39 -2.48 -3.85 -9.17
CA PRO A 39 -1.39 -3.02 -9.67
C PRO A 39 -0.86 -2.13 -8.56
N LYS A 40 0.45 -1.88 -8.61
CA LYS A 40 1.16 -1.04 -7.65
C LYS A 40 2.11 -0.12 -8.39
N LEU A 41 2.20 1.10 -7.92
CA LEU A 41 3.04 2.14 -8.50
C LEU A 41 3.89 2.74 -7.40
N ARG A 42 5.21 2.65 -7.55
CA ARG A 42 6.15 3.31 -6.65
C ARG A 42 6.35 4.74 -7.12
N LEU A 43 6.07 5.68 -6.23
CA LEU A 43 6.19 7.11 -6.45
C LEU A 43 7.43 7.63 -5.72
N ARG A 44 8.12 8.59 -6.33
CA ARG A 44 9.16 9.39 -5.69
C ARG A 44 8.80 10.85 -5.86
N THR A 45 8.81 11.60 -4.77
CA THR A 45 8.53 13.04 -4.73
C THR A 45 9.76 13.79 -4.21
N ALA A 46 9.63 15.08 -3.93
CA ALA A 46 10.65 15.81 -3.16
C ALA A 46 10.72 15.33 -1.70
N ASP A 47 9.56 15.04 -1.12
CA ASP A 47 9.41 14.85 0.33
C ASP A 47 9.38 13.38 0.75
N GLY A 48 9.33 12.43 -0.20
CA GLY A 48 9.29 11.03 0.15
C GLY A 48 9.18 10.04 -1.00
N ARG A 49 8.98 8.78 -0.61
CA ARG A 49 8.67 7.68 -1.51
C ARG A 49 7.38 7.02 -1.03
N TYR A 50 6.53 6.67 -1.99
CA TYR A 50 5.22 6.12 -1.69
C TYR A 50 4.91 4.92 -2.57
N LEU A 51 3.94 4.12 -2.13
CA LEU A 51 3.43 3.00 -2.88
C LEU A 51 1.92 3.16 -3.03
N LEU A 52 1.47 3.51 -4.24
CA LEU A 52 0.06 3.45 -4.59
C LEU A 52 -0.30 2.00 -4.91
N LYS A 53 -1.46 1.55 -4.44
CA LYS A 53 -2.00 0.23 -4.70
C LYS A 53 -3.49 0.31 -5.03
N ARG A 54 -3.90 -0.34 -6.11
CA ARG A 54 -5.33 -0.66 -6.36
C ARG A 54 -5.63 -2.05 -5.81
N ARG A 55 -6.68 -2.19 -5.02
CA ARG A 55 -7.15 -3.49 -4.53
C ARG A 55 -7.66 -4.31 -5.72
N ALA A 56 -7.40 -5.62 -5.67
CA ALA A 56 -7.97 -6.54 -6.66
C ALA A 56 -9.48 -6.66 -6.48
N GLN A 57 -10.21 -6.77 -7.59
CA GLN A 57 -11.64 -6.99 -7.58
C GLN A 57 -12.02 -8.20 -6.69
N GLY A 58 -13.02 -8.04 -5.83
CA GLY A 58 -13.45 -9.04 -4.84
C GLY A 58 -12.61 -9.04 -3.54
N ARG A 59 -11.52 -8.27 -3.49
CA ARG A 59 -10.69 -7.99 -2.30
C ARG A 59 -10.72 -6.50 -1.91
N ASP A 60 -11.67 -5.77 -2.46
CA ASP A 60 -11.84 -4.32 -2.47
C ASP A 60 -13.11 -3.86 -1.74
N LYS A 61 -13.87 -4.76 -1.12
CA LYS A 61 -15.04 -4.38 -0.30
C LYS A 61 -14.65 -3.35 0.77
N PRO A 62 -15.25 -2.14 0.81
CA PRO A 62 -14.83 -1.06 1.69
C PRO A 62 -14.72 -1.49 3.15
N ALA A 63 -15.72 -2.17 3.71
CA ALA A 63 -15.68 -2.64 5.11
C ALA A 63 -14.47 -3.53 5.43
N ARG A 64 -14.01 -4.37 4.48
CA ARG A 64 -12.81 -5.19 4.67
C ARG A 64 -11.53 -4.37 4.60
N VAL A 65 -11.51 -3.35 3.73
CA VAL A 65 -10.36 -2.45 3.60
C VAL A 65 -10.26 -1.57 4.85
N THR A 66 -11.37 -0.99 5.30
CA THR A 66 -11.45 -0.24 6.56
C THR A 66 -10.94 -1.08 7.73
N PHE A 67 -11.40 -2.32 7.90
CA PHE A 67 -10.90 -3.19 8.97
C PHE A 67 -9.37 -3.38 8.91
N ALA A 68 -8.82 -3.61 7.71
CA ALA A 68 -7.38 -3.73 7.54
C ALA A 68 -6.64 -2.42 7.88
N HIS A 69 -7.22 -1.26 7.57
CA HIS A 69 -6.64 0.04 7.89
C HIS A 69 -6.70 0.35 9.39
N THR A 70 -7.80 0.02 10.07
CA THR A 70 -7.92 0.12 11.52
C THR A 70 -6.85 -0.73 12.21
N LEU A 71 -6.59 -1.95 11.71
CA LEU A 71 -5.52 -2.79 12.24
C LEU A 71 -4.13 -2.15 12.05
N LEU A 72 -3.83 -1.61 10.87
CA LEU A 72 -2.55 -0.92 10.64
C LEU A 72 -2.38 0.29 11.56
N TRP A 73 -3.44 1.07 11.75
CA TRP A 73 -3.44 2.21 12.65
C TRP A 73 -3.21 1.79 14.11
N HIS A 74 -3.93 0.77 14.59
CA HIS A 74 -3.74 0.18 15.93
C HIS A 74 -2.30 -0.29 16.14
N LEU A 75 -1.73 -1.05 15.20
CA LEU A 75 -0.36 -1.53 15.26
C LEU A 75 0.65 -0.37 15.31
N ARG A 76 0.44 0.68 14.51
CA ARG A 76 1.31 1.87 14.51
C ARG A 76 1.25 2.60 15.84
N GLN A 77 0.07 2.75 16.45
CA GLN A 77 -0.07 3.35 17.78
C GLN A 77 0.66 2.55 18.88
N LYS A 78 0.79 1.24 18.70
CA LYS A 78 1.58 0.37 19.59
C LYS A 78 3.08 0.38 19.26
N GLY A 79 3.53 1.22 18.33
CA GLY A 79 4.93 1.28 17.90
C GLY A 79 5.39 0.06 17.08
N PHE A 80 4.44 -0.70 16.52
CA PHE A 80 4.77 -1.82 15.63
C PHE A 80 5.16 -1.29 14.23
N PRO A 81 6.22 -1.82 13.59
CA PRO A 81 6.73 -1.30 12.33
C PRO A 81 5.84 -1.70 11.14
N VAL A 82 4.77 -0.94 10.91
CA VAL A 82 3.91 -1.02 9.73
C VAL A 82 4.02 0.26 8.89
N PRO A 83 3.84 0.17 7.55
CA PRO A 83 3.82 1.35 6.70
C PRO A 83 2.69 2.30 7.11
N GLU A 84 2.95 3.61 7.01
CA GLU A 84 1.90 4.62 7.18
C GLU A 84 0.96 4.61 5.98
N LEU A 85 -0.35 4.73 6.26
CA LEU A 85 -1.38 5.02 5.27
C LEU A 85 -1.49 6.54 5.14
N LEU A 86 -1.34 7.06 3.92
CA LEU A 86 -1.55 8.47 3.67
C LEU A 86 -3.05 8.72 3.45
N PRO A 87 -3.66 9.67 4.19
CA PRO A 87 -5.04 10.02 3.99
C PRO A 87 -5.23 10.78 2.66
N THR A 88 -6.42 10.71 2.10
CA THR A 88 -6.82 11.60 1.01
C THR A 88 -6.88 13.04 1.50
N ARG A 89 -6.44 14.00 0.67
CA ARG A 89 -6.40 15.42 1.05
C ARG A 89 -7.79 16.03 1.24
N ASP A 90 -8.79 15.54 0.50
CA ASP A 90 -10.12 16.17 0.45
C ASP A 90 -11.02 15.70 1.60
N THR A 91 -10.88 14.45 2.04
CA THR A 91 -11.78 13.84 3.03
C THR A 91 -11.05 13.32 4.27
N GLY A 92 -9.71 13.21 4.25
CA GLY A 92 -8.95 12.61 5.34
C GLY A 92 -9.09 11.08 5.42
N GLU A 93 -9.71 10.45 4.42
CA GLU A 93 -10.00 9.02 4.43
C GLU A 93 -8.77 8.19 4.10
N SER A 94 -8.68 7.00 4.67
CA SER A 94 -7.54 6.09 4.50
C SER A 94 -7.52 5.35 3.15
N MET A 95 -8.58 5.48 2.35
CA MET A 95 -8.68 4.94 0.99
C MET A 95 -9.47 5.88 0.10
N LEU A 96 -9.20 5.81 -1.21
CA LEU A 96 -9.99 6.46 -2.24
C LEU A 96 -10.85 5.40 -2.96
N ILE A 97 -12.12 5.70 -3.18
CA ILE A 97 -13.00 4.93 -4.08
C ILE A 97 -13.21 5.76 -5.34
N HIS A 98 -12.79 5.24 -6.50
CA HIS A 98 -12.91 5.94 -7.77
C HIS A 98 -13.18 4.95 -8.92
N GLU A 99 -14.23 5.20 -9.70
CA GLU A 99 -14.67 4.34 -10.83
C GLU A 99 -14.76 2.85 -10.48
N GLY A 100 -15.26 2.53 -9.28
CA GLY A 100 -15.38 1.16 -8.79
C GLY A 100 -14.08 0.52 -8.28
N GLY A 101 -12.94 1.20 -8.41
CA GLY A 101 -11.67 0.80 -7.81
C GLY A 101 -11.49 1.33 -6.39
N VAL A 102 -10.77 0.57 -5.56
CA VAL A 102 -10.34 1.01 -4.22
C VAL A 102 -8.83 1.16 -4.20
N TYR A 103 -8.38 2.35 -3.83
CA TYR A 103 -6.98 2.78 -3.86
C TYR A 103 -6.48 3.11 -2.47
N GLU A 104 -5.25 2.72 -2.21
CA GLU A 104 -4.56 2.93 -0.95
C GLU A 104 -3.17 3.48 -1.25
N LEU A 105 -2.78 4.54 -0.56
CA LEU A 105 -1.44 5.10 -0.65
C LEU A 105 -0.69 4.86 0.65
N PHE A 106 0.50 4.28 0.53
CA PHE A 106 1.35 4.00 1.67
C PHE A 106 2.67 4.75 1.57
N GLU A 107 3.29 5.04 2.70
CA GLU A 107 4.72 5.27 2.75
C GLU A 107 5.46 4.04 2.18
N TYR A 108 6.48 4.28 1.34
CA TYR A 108 7.29 3.21 0.79
C TYR A 108 8.36 2.77 1.79
N VAL A 109 8.21 1.55 2.32
CA VAL A 109 9.22 0.92 3.18
C VAL A 109 10.36 0.37 2.33
N ALA A 110 11.56 0.90 2.52
CA ALA A 110 12.77 0.32 1.97
C ALA A 110 13.18 -0.91 2.75
N GLY A 111 13.59 -1.95 2.03
CA GLY A 111 14.04 -3.19 2.64
C GLY A 111 14.39 -4.22 1.59
N GLU A 112 14.87 -5.36 2.08
CA GLU A 112 15.29 -6.49 1.26
C GLU A 112 14.23 -7.60 1.29
N ALA A 113 14.31 -8.50 0.32
CA ALA A 113 13.43 -9.65 0.31
C ALA A 113 13.83 -10.62 1.44
N TYR A 114 12.82 -11.22 2.06
CA TYR A 114 13.03 -12.33 2.98
C TYR A 114 13.74 -13.49 2.25
N ASP A 115 14.89 -13.91 2.75
CA ASP A 115 15.78 -14.88 2.12
C ASP A 115 15.59 -16.33 2.61
N ALA A 116 14.67 -16.54 3.55
CA ALA A 116 14.41 -17.84 4.19
C ALA A 116 15.60 -18.48 4.93
N SER A 117 16.66 -17.71 5.23
CA SER A 117 17.73 -18.15 6.11
C SER A 117 17.22 -18.40 7.54
N LEU A 118 17.89 -19.27 8.29
CA LEU A 118 17.53 -19.53 9.69
C LEU A 118 17.50 -18.24 10.54
N PRO A 119 18.47 -17.30 10.43
CA PRO A 119 18.41 -16.03 11.17
C PRO A 119 17.19 -15.18 10.81
N GLN A 120 16.88 -15.00 9.51
CA GLN A 120 15.72 -14.21 9.11
C GLN A 120 14.41 -14.89 9.50
N THR A 121 14.33 -16.23 9.43
CA THR A 121 13.16 -17.01 9.87
C THR A 121 12.90 -16.81 11.36
N ALA A 122 13.94 -16.90 12.19
CA ALA A 122 13.83 -16.66 13.63
C ALA A 122 13.41 -15.22 13.94
N HIS A 123 13.93 -14.23 13.19
CA HIS A 123 13.53 -12.84 13.32
C HIS A 123 12.06 -12.62 12.92
N ALA A 124 11.60 -13.22 11.82
CA ALA A 124 10.21 -13.17 11.38
C ALA A 124 9.27 -13.74 12.45
N GLY A 125 9.62 -14.86 13.09
CA GLY A 125 8.85 -15.44 14.19
C GLY A 125 8.75 -14.52 15.40
N LYS A 126 9.86 -13.87 15.81
CA LYS A 126 9.86 -12.87 16.89
C LYS A 126 8.97 -11.66 16.54
N THR A 127 9.04 -11.20 15.30
CA THR A 127 8.22 -10.09 14.81
C THR A 127 6.73 -10.46 14.76
N LEU A 128 6.39 -11.68 14.36
CA LEU A 128 5.00 -12.17 14.39
C LEU A 128 4.47 -12.30 15.83
N ALA A 129 5.29 -12.76 16.79
CA ALA A 129 4.92 -12.78 18.19
C ALA A 129 4.65 -11.37 18.75
N ARG A 130 5.44 -10.37 18.33
CA ARG A 130 5.17 -8.95 18.66
C ARG A 130 3.87 -8.45 18.03
N PHE A 131 3.58 -8.84 16.79
CA PHE A 131 2.34 -8.48 16.10
C PHE A 131 1.11 -9.01 16.85
N HIS A 132 1.13 -10.28 17.29
CA HIS A 132 0.01 -10.86 18.03
C HIS A 132 -0.23 -10.24 19.42
N ARG A 133 0.78 -9.60 20.02
CA ARG A 133 0.68 -8.97 21.34
C ARG A 133 0.21 -7.52 21.30
N ALA A 134 0.27 -6.89 20.13
CA ALA A 134 -0.06 -5.48 19.94
C ALA A 134 -1.56 -5.27 19.92
#